data_AF-A0A1I7YTJ3-F1
#
_entry.id   AF-A0A1I7YTJ3-F1
#
_cell.length_a   1.000
_cell.length_b   1.000
_cell.length_c   1.000
_cell.angle_alpha   90.00
_cell.angle_beta   90.00
_cell.angle_gamma   90.00
#
_symmetry.space_group_name_H-M   'P 1'
#
loop_
_entity.id
_entity.type
_entity.pdbx_description
1 polymer ?
#
loop_
_entity_poly.entity_id
_entity_poly.type
_entity_poly.pdbx_seq_one_letter_code
_entity_poly.pdbx_strand_id
1 'polypeptide(L)'
;MEKQVDPDERARTNAWLIYDNPTAALEKGLSTEEIQTAASYLNDHHVILNEDLFGNISGVQVVIIVQVHSRLRYLRGLIESLRATVGIEKALLVFSHDIVAEPLNDLVRSIRFCRVIQIFYPFSVTFFDDVRSNTDLGNYTHLKSDVYPQMKNHWWWKMNYVFDGVVKRYGLEDRHVLRLEEDNYVAPDVLHVLNQLIEQKQS
;
A
#
# COMPACT_ATOMS: atom_id res chain seq x y z
N MET A 1 -24.85 -28.74 13.25
CA MET A 1 -24.50 -27.45 13.87
C MET A 1 -23.24 -26.96 13.18
N GLU A 2 -23.36 -26.09 12.19
CA GLU A 2 -22.21 -25.34 11.69
C GLU A 2 -21.66 -24.52 12.85
N LYS A 3 -20.39 -24.71 13.19
CA LYS A 3 -19.72 -23.83 14.15
C LYS A 3 -19.64 -22.47 13.47
N GLN A 4 -20.33 -21.49 14.06
CA GLN A 4 -20.24 -20.10 13.65
C GLN A 4 -18.79 -19.67 13.86
N VAL A 5 -18.04 -19.48 12.76
CA VAL A 5 -16.65 -19.03 12.80
C VAL A 5 -16.64 -17.60 13.34
N ASP A 6 -15.75 -17.32 14.28
CA ASP A 6 -15.55 -15.98 14.84
C ASP A 6 -15.29 -14.97 13.69
N PRO A 7 -16.07 -13.88 13.59
CA PRO A 7 -15.87 -12.85 12.57
C PRO A 7 -14.43 -12.37 12.45
N ASP A 8 -13.70 -12.27 13.56
CA ASP A 8 -12.30 -11.82 13.57
C ASP A 8 -11.35 -12.89 13.02
N GLU A 9 -11.63 -14.17 13.27
CA GLU A 9 -10.85 -15.29 12.73
C GLU A 9 -11.04 -15.41 11.21
N ARG A 10 -12.27 -15.19 10.72
CA ARG A 10 -12.57 -15.17 9.29
C ARG A 10 -11.91 -13.98 8.60
N ALA A 11 -11.99 -12.78 9.19
CA ALA A 11 -11.33 -11.58 8.69
C ALA A 11 -9.81 -11.79 8.57
N ARG A 12 -9.18 -12.32 9.62
CA ARG A 12 -7.76 -12.69 9.61
C ARG A 12 -7.42 -13.68 8.50
N THR A 13 -8.21 -14.74 8.35
CA THR A 13 -7.95 -15.78 7.34
C THR A 13 -8.05 -15.22 5.93
N ASN A 14 -9.08 -14.41 5.65
CA ASN A 14 -9.25 -13.76 4.35
C ASN A 14 -8.17 -12.69 4.11
N ALA A 15 -7.73 -11.98 5.15
CA ALA A 15 -6.64 -11.01 5.08
C ALA A 15 -5.34 -11.65 4.60
N TRP A 16 -4.91 -12.75 5.22
CA TRP A 16 -3.70 -13.46 4.80
C TRP A 16 -3.85 -14.08 3.40
N LEU A 17 -5.06 -14.56 3.05
CA LEU A 17 -5.32 -15.04 1.69
C LEU A 17 -5.16 -13.91 0.65
N ILE A 18 -5.77 -12.74 0.88
CA ILE A 18 -5.65 -11.58 -0.02
C ILE A 18 -4.21 -11.10 -0.10
N TYR A 19 -3.51 -11.05 1.04
CA TYR A 19 -2.12 -10.66 1.08
C TYR A 19 -1.29 -11.64 0.25
N ASP A 20 -1.24 -12.91 0.64
CA ASP A 20 -0.29 -13.90 0.10
C ASP A 20 -0.67 -14.42 -1.28
N ASN A 21 -1.96 -14.66 -1.53
CA ASN A 21 -2.45 -15.23 -2.79
C ASN A 21 -3.79 -14.58 -3.21
N PRO A 22 -3.74 -13.34 -3.74
CA PRO A 22 -4.94 -12.64 -4.16
C PRO A 22 -5.68 -13.34 -5.30
N THR A 23 -4.99 -14.10 -6.16
CA THR A 23 -5.63 -14.92 -7.18
C THR A 23 -6.54 -15.97 -6.56
N ALA A 24 -6.06 -16.70 -5.56
CA ALA A 24 -6.89 -17.67 -4.82
C ALA A 24 -8.01 -16.99 -4.02
N ALA A 25 -7.81 -15.75 -3.55
CA ALA A 25 -8.87 -14.96 -2.93
C ALA A 25 -10.01 -14.64 -3.92
N LEU A 26 -9.67 -14.32 -5.17
CA LEU A 26 -10.62 -14.11 -6.26
C LEU A 26 -11.33 -15.42 -6.63
N GLU A 27 -10.60 -16.51 -6.82
CA GLU A 27 -11.18 -17.83 -7.13
C GLU A 27 -12.13 -18.35 -6.04
N LYS A 28 -11.87 -17.98 -4.78
CA LYS A 28 -12.76 -18.28 -3.64
C LYS A 28 -14.09 -17.50 -3.71
N GLY A 29 -14.17 -16.43 -4.50
CA GLY A 29 -15.37 -15.61 -4.66
C GLY A 29 -15.73 -14.84 -3.40
N LEU A 30 -14.74 -14.25 -2.73
CA LEU A 30 -15.00 -13.45 -1.52
C LEU A 30 -15.96 -12.30 -1.82
N SER A 31 -16.92 -12.08 -0.93
CA SER A 31 -17.80 -10.92 -1.04
C SER A 31 -17.04 -9.61 -0.81
N THR A 32 -17.59 -8.53 -1.34
CA THR A 32 -17.10 -7.17 -1.10
C THR A 32 -16.88 -6.85 0.39
N GLU A 33 -17.83 -7.26 1.25
CA GLU A 33 -17.74 -7.01 2.69
C GLU A 33 -16.56 -7.76 3.30
N GLU A 34 -16.39 -9.05 2.95
CA GLU A 34 -15.27 -9.85 3.44
C GLU A 34 -13.92 -9.29 3.02
N ILE A 35 -13.84 -8.75 1.80
CA ILE A 35 -12.65 -8.11 1.29
C ILE A 35 -12.36 -6.80 2.03
N GLN A 36 -13.38 -5.97 2.27
CA GLN A 36 -13.25 -4.72 3.04
C GLN A 36 -12.77 -5.01 4.46
N THR A 37 -13.36 -6.00 5.14
CA THR A 37 -12.96 -6.40 6.48
C THR A 37 -11.53 -6.96 6.49
N ALA A 38 -11.16 -7.75 5.48
CA ALA A 38 -9.81 -8.28 5.35
C ALA A 38 -8.75 -7.19 5.09
N ALA A 39 -9.04 -6.23 4.21
CA ALA A 39 -8.16 -5.08 3.97
C ALA A 39 -8.01 -4.21 5.23
N SER A 40 -9.11 -3.97 5.95
CA SER A 40 -9.09 -3.26 7.24
C SER A 40 -8.27 -4.03 8.27
N TYR A 41 -8.39 -5.36 8.33
CA TYR A 41 -7.59 -6.19 9.20
C TYR A 41 -6.08 -6.07 8.90
N LEU A 42 -5.67 -6.13 7.62
CA LEU A 42 -4.27 -5.95 7.21
C LEU A 42 -3.72 -4.57 7.61
N ASN A 43 -4.54 -3.53 7.43
CA ASN A 43 -4.21 -2.16 7.82
C ASN A 43 -4.06 -2.06 9.35
N ASP A 44 -4.95 -2.68 10.12
CA ASP A 44 -4.86 -2.65 11.59
C ASP A 44 -3.70 -3.49 12.15
N HIS A 45 -3.27 -4.51 11.41
CA HIS A 45 -2.21 -5.45 11.80
C HIS A 45 -1.02 -5.38 10.85
N HIS A 46 -0.46 -4.18 10.68
CA HIS A 46 0.69 -3.96 9.79
C HIS A 46 1.80 -5.00 10.00
N VAL A 47 2.21 -5.62 8.89
CA VAL A 47 3.45 -6.38 8.82
C VAL A 47 4.56 -5.42 8.40
N ILE A 48 5.53 -5.20 9.29
CA ILE A 48 6.70 -4.38 9.00
C ILE A 48 7.77 -5.32 8.44
N LEU A 49 8.08 -5.16 7.16
CA LEU A 49 9.12 -5.96 6.53
C LEU A 49 10.51 -5.41 6.89
N ASN A 50 11.47 -6.32 6.97
CA ASN A 50 12.90 -6.05 7.17
C ASN A 50 13.28 -5.48 8.53
N GLU A 51 12.47 -5.70 9.57
CA GLU A 51 12.86 -5.35 10.95
C GLU A 51 14.08 -6.15 11.42
N ASP A 52 14.27 -7.37 10.92
CA ASP A 52 15.45 -8.20 11.17
C ASP A 52 16.75 -7.59 10.60
N LEU A 53 16.64 -6.84 9.50
CA LEU A 53 17.78 -6.24 8.81
C LEU A 53 18.10 -4.82 9.31
N PHE A 54 17.07 -4.04 9.66
CA PHE A 54 17.26 -2.63 9.98
C PHE A 54 16.92 -2.27 11.42
N GLY A 55 16.30 -3.16 12.19
CA GLY A 55 15.75 -2.92 13.52
C GLY A 55 14.31 -2.39 13.49
N ASN A 56 13.78 -2.08 14.67
CA ASN A 56 12.41 -1.55 14.82
C ASN A 56 12.21 -0.17 14.15
N ILE A 57 10.97 0.34 14.10
CA ILE A 57 10.62 1.60 13.43
C ILE A 57 11.26 2.86 14.05
N SER A 58 11.76 2.84 15.29
CA SER A 58 12.27 4.04 15.97
C SER A 58 13.45 4.71 15.26
N GLY A 59 14.19 3.98 14.41
CA GLY A 59 15.30 4.51 13.62
C GLY A 59 14.91 5.24 12.32
N VAL A 60 13.62 5.31 12.00
CA VAL A 60 13.12 5.93 10.77
C VAL A 60 13.29 7.45 10.81
N GLN A 61 13.89 8.01 9.76
CA GLN A 61 14.12 9.45 9.61
C GLN A 61 13.17 10.12 8.61
N VAL A 62 12.64 9.35 7.66
CA VAL A 62 11.72 9.83 6.63
C VAL A 62 10.70 8.75 6.30
N VAL A 63 9.44 9.15 6.08
CA VAL A 63 8.39 8.26 5.59
C VAL A 63 8.16 8.57 4.12
N ILE A 64 8.21 7.55 3.26
CA ILE A 64 7.94 7.70 1.83
C ILE A 64 6.69 6.91 1.49
N ILE A 65 5.64 7.59 1.05
CA ILE A 65 4.37 6.98 0.66
C ILE A 65 4.36 6.82 -0.84
N VAL A 66 4.13 5.60 -1.34
CA VAL A 66 4.00 5.29 -2.76
C VAL A 66 2.56 4.87 -3.04
N GLN A 67 1.88 5.58 -3.94
CA GLN A 67 0.59 5.12 -4.46
C GLN A 67 0.81 4.09 -5.57
N VAL A 68 0.26 2.89 -5.40
CA VAL A 68 0.38 1.76 -6.31
C VAL A 68 -0.98 1.46 -6.93
N HIS A 69 -1.01 1.35 -8.26
CA HIS A 69 -2.17 0.90 -9.02
C HIS A 69 -1.80 -0.42 -9.70
N SER A 70 -1.66 -0.48 -11.03
CA SER A 70 -1.47 -1.74 -11.76
C SER A 70 -0.18 -1.81 -12.60
N ARG A 71 0.68 -0.77 -12.55
CA ARG A 71 1.79 -0.63 -13.49
C ARG A 71 3.10 -1.23 -12.96
N LEU A 72 3.16 -2.56 -12.90
CA LEU A 72 4.31 -3.32 -12.38
C LEU A 72 5.68 -2.88 -12.94
N ARG A 73 5.78 -2.59 -14.24
CA ARG A 73 7.04 -2.16 -14.86
C ARG A 73 7.54 -0.82 -14.32
N TYR A 74 6.62 0.11 -14.08
CA TYR A 74 6.92 1.43 -13.54
C TYR A 74 7.28 1.33 -12.06
N LEU A 75 6.50 0.58 -11.28
CA LEU A 75 6.78 0.31 -9.87
C LEU A 75 8.18 -0.30 -9.68
N ARG A 76 8.58 -1.23 -10.56
CA ARG A 76 9.94 -1.79 -10.55
C ARG A 76 10.99 -0.71 -10.80
N GLY A 77 10.77 0.18 -11.78
CA GLY A 77 11.67 1.31 -12.03
C GLY A 77 11.82 2.23 -10.81
N LEU A 78 10.70 2.57 -10.15
CA LEU A 78 10.71 3.35 -8.92
C LEU A 78 11.51 2.64 -7.82
N ILE A 79 11.24 1.36 -7.56
CA ILE A 79 11.94 0.58 -6.52
C ILE A 79 13.44 0.52 -6.79
N GLU A 80 13.86 0.34 -8.04
CA GLU A 80 15.29 0.36 -8.38
C GLU A 80 15.92 1.74 -8.17
N SER A 81 15.20 2.82 -8.50
CA SER A 81 15.68 4.18 -8.20
C SER A 81 15.79 4.45 -6.70
N LEU A 82 14.82 3.98 -5.90
CA LEU A 82 14.85 4.08 -4.44
C LEU A 82 16.00 3.26 -3.84
N ARG A 83 16.26 2.06 -4.36
CA ARG A 83 17.41 1.23 -3.94
C ARG A 83 18.74 1.96 -4.11
N ALA A 84 18.88 2.76 -5.16
CA ALA A 84 20.09 3.54 -5.44
C ALA A 84 20.20 4.82 -4.59
N THR A 85 19.14 5.21 -3.86
CA THR A 85 19.14 6.42 -3.03
C THR A 85 20.03 6.27 -1.82
N VAL A 86 20.93 7.23 -1.63
CA VAL A 86 21.83 7.26 -0.46
C VAL A 86 21.03 7.55 0.81
N GLY A 87 21.18 6.70 1.82
CA GLY A 87 20.48 6.81 3.10
C GLY A 87 19.08 6.19 3.13
N ILE A 88 18.68 5.47 2.08
CA ILE A 88 17.35 4.86 1.97
C ILE A 88 17.07 3.85 3.09
N GLU A 89 18.09 3.25 3.71
CA GLU A 89 17.95 2.31 4.82
C GLU A 89 17.28 2.93 6.07
N LYS A 90 17.29 4.27 6.16
CA LYS A 90 16.65 5.05 7.23
C LYS A 90 15.21 5.44 6.91
N ALA A 91 14.71 5.09 5.72
CA ALA A 91 13.34 5.36 5.33
C ALA A 91 12.38 4.24 5.77
N LEU A 92 11.13 4.62 5.99
CA LEU A 92 9.99 3.70 5.96
C LEU A 92 9.25 3.89 4.63
N LEU A 93 9.22 2.85 3.79
CA LEU A 93 8.38 2.85 2.60
C LEU A 93 6.98 2.35 2.94
N VAL A 94 5.97 3.13 2.60
CA VAL A 94 4.56 2.76 2.75
C VAL A 94 3.95 2.65 1.36
N PHE A 95 3.72 1.43 0.88
CA PHE A 95 3.04 1.20 -0.39
C PHE A 95 1.53 1.16 -0.14
N SER A 96 0.81 2.07 -0.78
CA SER A 96 -0.64 2.19 -0.69
C SER A 96 -1.28 1.66 -1.96
N HIS A 97 -1.92 0.50 -1.84
CA HIS A 97 -2.50 -0.24 -2.96
C HIS A 97 -3.99 0.06 -3.09
N ASP A 98 -4.46 0.34 -4.30
CA ASP A 98 -5.89 0.27 -4.65
C ASP A 98 -6.21 -0.94 -5.53
N ILE A 99 -5.32 -1.91 -5.61
CA ILE A 99 -5.58 -3.21 -6.24
C ILE A 99 -4.68 -4.22 -5.56
N VAL A 100 -5.19 -5.44 -5.41
CA VAL A 100 -4.38 -6.54 -4.91
C VAL A 100 -4.03 -7.44 -6.07
N ALA A 101 -2.74 -7.53 -6.36
CA ALA A 101 -2.22 -8.39 -7.40
C ALA A 101 -0.91 -9.01 -6.90
N GLU A 102 -0.81 -10.34 -7.06
CA GLU A 102 0.33 -11.13 -6.59
C GLU A 102 1.68 -10.57 -7.12
N PRO A 103 1.83 -10.22 -8.42
CA PRO A 103 3.10 -9.68 -8.91
C PRO A 103 3.52 -8.35 -8.27
N LEU A 104 2.56 -7.51 -7.83
CA LEU A 104 2.83 -6.25 -7.15
C LEU A 104 3.25 -6.51 -5.70
N ASN A 105 2.49 -7.35 -4.99
CA ASN A 105 2.78 -7.70 -3.61
C ASN A 105 4.15 -8.36 -3.48
N ASP A 106 4.48 -9.29 -4.39
CA ASP A 106 5.76 -9.98 -4.39
C ASP A 106 6.93 -9.06 -4.70
N LEU A 107 6.74 -8.12 -5.63
CA LEU A 107 7.75 -7.10 -5.91
C LEU A 107 8.03 -6.25 -4.67
N VAL A 108 6.99 -5.80 -3.96
CA VAL A 108 7.15 -5.02 -2.73
C VAL A 108 7.78 -5.85 -1.61
N ARG A 109 7.38 -7.11 -1.44
CA ARG A 109 7.97 -8.04 -0.45
C ARG A 109 9.43 -8.37 -0.70
N SER A 110 9.87 -8.32 -1.96
CA SER A 110 11.25 -8.57 -2.35
C SER A 110 12.22 -7.44 -1.98
N ILE A 111 11.71 -6.29 -1.50
CA ILE A 111 12.54 -5.17 -1.05
C ILE A 111 13.31 -5.58 0.20
N ARG A 112 14.64 -5.41 0.20
CA ARG A 112 15.55 -5.73 1.31
C ARG A 112 16.51 -4.60 1.69
N PHE A 113 16.25 -3.38 1.22
CA PHE A 113 17.14 -2.22 1.42
C PHE A 113 16.61 -1.17 2.42
N CYS A 114 15.40 -1.34 2.92
CA CYS A 114 14.81 -0.49 3.97
C CYS A 114 13.58 -1.19 4.60
N ARG A 115 12.94 -0.53 5.58
CA ARG A 115 11.68 -1.02 6.14
C ARG A 115 10.52 -0.74 5.19
N VAL A 116 9.56 -1.65 5.15
CA VAL A 116 8.41 -1.57 4.24
C VAL A 116 7.12 -1.96 4.95
N ILE A 117 6.04 -1.22 4.70
CA ILE A 117 4.67 -1.59 5.05
C ILE A 117 3.81 -1.51 3.78
N GLN A 118 2.85 -2.40 3.66
CA GLN A 118 1.80 -2.36 2.64
C GLN A 118 0.46 -2.02 3.32
N ILE A 119 -0.26 -1.04 2.76
CA ILE A 119 -1.62 -0.68 3.17
C ILE A 119 -2.55 -0.80 1.96
N PHE A 120 -3.78 -1.23 2.20
CA PHE A 120 -4.75 -1.53 1.14
C PHE A 120 -5.97 -0.64 1.28
N TYR A 121 -6.32 0.08 0.20
CA TYR A 121 -7.50 0.92 0.17
C TYR A 121 -8.77 0.03 0.19
N PRO A 122 -9.55 0.04 1.29
CA PRO A 122 -10.62 -0.94 1.46
C PRO A 122 -11.79 -0.75 0.48
N PHE A 123 -11.91 0.43 -0.14
CA PHE A 123 -13.03 0.76 -1.03
C PHE A 123 -12.65 0.77 -2.52
N SER A 124 -11.55 0.14 -2.92
CA SER A 124 -11.18 0.05 -4.34
C SER A 124 -12.18 -0.78 -5.14
N VAL A 125 -12.61 -0.31 -6.32
CA VAL A 125 -13.50 -1.03 -7.24
C VAL A 125 -12.93 -2.36 -7.75
N THR A 126 -11.61 -2.56 -7.77
CA THR A 126 -11.01 -3.83 -8.23
C THR A 126 -11.25 -4.98 -7.26
N PHE A 127 -11.63 -4.68 -6.02
CA PHE A 127 -12.17 -5.67 -5.09
C PHE A 127 -13.64 -6.05 -5.37
N PHE A 128 -14.34 -5.28 -6.21
CA PHE A 128 -15.78 -5.42 -6.46
C PHE A 128 -16.10 -6.04 -7.82
N ASP A 129 -15.09 -6.33 -8.65
CA ASP A 129 -15.30 -6.65 -10.08
C ASP A 129 -15.02 -8.12 -10.45
N ASP A 130 -15.54 -9.06 -9.65
CA ASP A 130 -15.72 -10.46 -10.07
C ASP A 130 -17.21 -10.88 -10.17
N VAL A 131 -18.13 -9.91 -10.33
CA VAL A 131 -19.57 -10.19 -10.49
C VAL A 131 -20.18 -9.67 -11.80
N ARG A 132 -19.42 -8.95 -12.66
CA ARG A 132 -20.01 -8.38 -13.90
C ARG A 132 -19.34 -8.74 -15.22
N SER A 133 -18.26 -9.54 -15.21
CA SER A 133 -17.51 -9.85 -16.43
C SER A 133 -17.96 -11.10 -17.18
N ASN A 134 -19.22 -11.55 -17.03
CA ASN A 134 -19.71 -12.65 -17.88
C ASN A 134 -21.11 -12.55 -18.50
N THR A 135 -21.78 -11.38 -18.54
CA THR A 135 -23.03 -11.27 -19.32
C THR A 135 -23.30 -10.01 -20.15
N ASP A 136 -22.70 -8.83 -19.93
CA ASP A 136 -23.16 -7.64 -20.65
C ASP A 136 -22.03 -6.80 -21.27
N LEU A 137 -21.67 -7.15 -22.52
CA LEU A 137 -20.84 -6.36 -23.45
C LEU A 137 -21.46 -5.00 -23.87
N GLY A 138 -22.40 -4.44 -23.09
CA GLY A 138 -23.18 -3.25 -23.45
C GLY A 138 -22.88 -1.96 -22.66
N ASN A 139 -22.24 -2.02 -21.49
CA ASN A 139 -22.17 -0.88 -20.55
C ASN A 139 -20.74 -0.43 -20.18
N TYR A 140 -19.83 -0.36 -21.14
CA TYR A 140 -18.47 0.18 -20.95
C TYR A 140 -18.42 1.71 -20.67
N THR A 141 -19.54 2.42 -20.77
CA THR A 141 -19.62 3.87 -20.61
C THR A 141 -19.69 4.34 -19.14
N HIS A 142 -20.16 3.50 -18.21
CA HIS A 142 -20.23 3.84 -16.78
C HIS A 142 -18.95 3.52 -16.00
N LEU A 143 -18.14 2.54 -16.44
CA LEU A 143 -16.90 2.18 -15.75
C LEU A 143 -15.86 3.32 -15.77
N LYS A 144 -15.92 4.23 -16.75
CA LYS A 144 -15.07 5.41 -16.76
C LYS A 144 -15.45 6.44 -15.70
N SER A 145 -16.69 6.51 -15.23
CA SER A 145 -17.11 7.54 -14.26
C SER A 145 -16.65 7.24 -12.84
N ASP A 146 -16.47 5.96 -12.47
CA ASP A 146 -16.22 5.55 -11.09
C ASP A 146 -14.71 5.45 -10.77
N VAL A 147 -13.88 5.32 -11.81
CA VAL A 147 -12.41 5.32 -11.72
C VAL A 147 -11.85 6.69 -11.30
N TYR A 148 -12.41 7.80 -11.81
CA TYR A 148 -11.91 9.13 -11.47
C TYR A 148 -12.15 9.51 -9.99
N PRO A 149 -13.34 9.27 -9.41
CA PRO A 149 -13.56 9.41 -7.97
C PRO A 149 -12.65 8.51 -7.15
N GLN A 150 -12.37 7.27 -7.60
CA GLN A 150 -11.51 6.35 -6.88
C GLN A 150 -10.10 6.91 -6.68
N MET A 151 -9.47 7.49 -7.71
CA MET A 151 -8.14 8.09 -7.54
C MET A 151 -8.13 9.17 -6.45
N LYS A 152 -9.16 10.03 -6.42
CA LYS A 152 -9.29 11.09 -5.40
C LYS A 152 -9.60 10.50 -4.02
N ASN A 153 -10.47 9.51 -3.93
CA ASN A 153 -10.84 8.89 -2.67
C ASN A 153 -9.69 8.08 -2.08
N HIS A 154 -8.96 7.32 -2.90
CA HIS A 154 -7.74 6.62 -2.50
C HIS A 154 -6.68 7.62 -2.03
N TRP A 155 -6.52 8.73 -2.76
CA TRP A 155 -5.60 9.78 -2.35
C TRP A 155 -5.97 10.35 -0.98
N TRP A 156 -7.23 10.75 -0.79
CA TRP A 156 -7.70 11.32 0.46
C TRP A 156 -7.60 10.33 1.61
N TRP A 157 -8.07 9.10 1.40
CA TRP A 157 -8.01 8.03 2.38
C TRP A 157 -6.56 7.74 2.81
N LYS A 158 -5.63 7.55 1.86
CA LYS A 158 -4.25 7.16 2.24
C LYS A 158 -3.58 8.25 3.04
N MET A 159 -3.84 9.52 2.74
CA MET A 159 -3.24 10.62 3.49
C MET A 159 -3.70 10.61 4.94
N ASN A 160 -5.01 10.49 5.18
CA ASN A 160 -5.54 10.37 6.54
C ASN A 160 -5.01 9.11 7.23
N TYR A 161 -5.03 7.97 6.53
CA TYR A 161 -4.57 6.70 7.07
C TYR A 161 -3.07 6.72 7.42
N VAL A 162 -2.21 7.29 6.58
CA VAL A 162 -0.79 7.35 6.88
C VAL A 162 -0.52 8.27 8.07
N PHE A 163 -1.15 9.44 8.15
CA PHE A 163 -0.92 10.34 9.28
C PHE A 163 -1.46 9.79 10.61
N ASP A 164 -2.67 9.22 10.62
CA ASP A 164 -3.30 8.72 11.85
C ASP A 164 -2.95 7.26 12.18
N GLY A 165 -2.87 6.40 11.17
CA GLY A 165 -2.70 4.95 11.30
C GLY A 165 -1.25 4.47 11.19
N VAL A 166 -0.34 5.27 10.64
CA VAL A 166 1.10 4.92 10.55
C VAL A 166 1.93 5.89 11.37
N VAL A 167 1.94 7.18 11.03
CA VAL A 167 2.83 8.19 11.62
C VAL A 167 2.58 8.30 13.13
N LYS A 168 1.34 8.55 13.53
CA LYS A 168 0.95 8.62 14.95
C LYS A 168 1.10 7.27 15.67
N ARG A 169 0.77 6.16 15.00
CA ARG A 169 0.88 4.81 15.58
C ARG A 169 2.32 4.46 15.96
N TYR A 170 3.30 4.95 15.20
CA TYR A 170 4.71 4.60 15.39
C TYR A 170 5.59 5.73 15.94
N GLY A 171 5.01 6.85 16.40
CA GLY A 171 5.80 7.94 16.98
C GLY A 171 6.67 8.68 15.95
N LEU A 172 6.20 8.81 14.71
CA LEU A 172 6.92 9.41 13.59
C LEU A 172 6.48 10.86 13.29
N GLU A 173 5.78 11.52 14.21
CA GLU A 173 5.17 12.83 14.01
C GLU A 173 6.18 13.93 13.66
N ASP A 174 7.42 13.80 14.16
CA ASP A 174 8.52 14.71 13.87
C ASP A 174 9.28 14.35 12.57
N ARG A 175 8.80 13.35 11.81
CA ARG A 175 9.43 12.89 10.56
C ARG A 175 8.72 13.47 9.35
N HIS A 176 9.50 13.80 8.34
CA HIS A 176 8.97 14.30 7.07
C HIS A 176 8.37 13.16 6.25
N VAL A 177 7.29 13.50 5.54
CA VAL A 177 6.55 12.57 4.67
C VAL A 177 6.73 12.99 3.22
N LEU A 178 7.37 12.14 2.42
CA LEU A 178 7.52 12.31 0.97
C LEU A 178 6.46 11.47 0.24
N ARG A 179 5.73 12.07 -0.70
CA ARG A 179 4.73 11.36 -1.50
C ARG A 179 5.25 11.11 -2.91
N LEU A 180 5.13 9.87 -3.35
CA LEU A 180 5.46 9.40 -4.70
C LEU A 180 4.29 8.58 -5.28
N GLU A 181 4.33 8.38 -6.59
CA GLU A 181 3.44 7.51 -7.36
C GLU A 181 4.29 6.45 -8.06
N GLU A 182 3.70 5.30 -8.40
CA GLU A 182 4.40 4.14 -8.98
C GLU A 182 5.20 4.43 -10.27
N ASP A 183 4.90 5.53 -10.97
CA ASP A 183 5.56 5.95 -12.20
C ASP A 183 6.59 7.07 -12.01
N ASN A 184 6.89 7.42 -10.75
CA ASN A 184 8.00 8.30 -10.45
C ASN A 184 9.33 7.54 -10.54
N TYR A 185 10.41 8.31 -10.71
CA TYR A 185 11.79 7.85 -10.62
C TYR A 185 12.56 8.90 -9.83
N VAL A 186 13.33 8.49 -8.82
CA VAL A 186 14.04 9.44 -7.95
C VAL A 186 15.54 9.49 -8.26
N ALA A 187 16.14 10.65 -8.02
CA ALA A 187 17.59 10.79 -8.09
C ALA A 187 18.27 10.15 -6.87
N PRO A 188 19.50 9.63 -6.98
CA PRO A 188 20.22 8.99 -5.87
C PRO A 188 20.43 9.88 -4.63
N ASP A 189 20.39 11.20 -4.81
CA ASP A 189 20.59 12.22 -3.78
C ASP A 189 19.27 12.86 -3.30
N VAL A 190 18.10 12.31 -3.67
CA VAL A 190 16.79 12.91 -3.35
C VAL A 190 16.61 13.20 -1.85
N LEU A 191 17.08 12.32 -0.96
CA LEU A 191 16.98 12.52 0.48
C LEU A 191 17.95 13.60 0.99
N HIS A 192 19.12 13.72 0.37
CA HIS A 192 20.06 14.79 0.69
C HIS A 192 19.47 16.16 0.33
N VAL A 193 18.92 16.29 -0.88
CA VAL A 193 18.27 17.53 -1.34
C VAL A 193 17.05 17.85 -0.46
N LEU A 194 16.25 16.85 -0.11
CA LEU A 194 15.10 17.04 0.80
C LEU A 194 15.54 17.63 2.14
N ASN A 195 16.61 17.10 2.75
CA ASN A 195 17.12 17.60 4.02
C ASN A 195 17.58 19.07 3.91
N GLN A 196 18.30 19.43 2.85
CA GLN A 196 18.70 20.82 2.63
C GLN A 196 17.49 21.76 2.50
N LEU A 197 16.44 21.34 1.77
CA LEU A 197 15.22 22.14 1.63
C LEU A 197 14.50 22.35 2.97
N ILE A 198 14.51 21.34 3.83
CA ILE A 198 13.93 21.42 5.18
C ILE A 198 14.72 22.41 6.04
N GLU A 199 16.05 22.30 6.05
CA GLU A 199 16.93 23.18 6.82
C GLU A 199 16.75 24.65 6.41
N GLN A 200 16.69 24.93 5.10
CA GLN A 200 16.48 26.28 4.56
C GLN A 200 15.07 26.84 4.85
N LYS A 201 14.06 25.98 5.01
CA LYS A 201 12.71 26.44 5.40
C LYS A 201 12.65 26.86 6.87
N GLN A 202 13.53 26.31 7.70
CA GLN A 202 13.57 26.56 9.15
C GLN A 202 14.46 27.76 9.53
N SER A 203 15.30 28.24 8.61
CA SER A 203 16.09 29.48 8.74
C SER A 203 15.30 30.71 8.34
#